data_AF-A0A4Q5QIY1-F1
#
_entry.id   AF-A0A4Q5QIY1-F1
#
_cell.length_a   1.000
_cell.length_b   1.000
_cell.length_c   1.000
_cell.angle_alpha   90.00
_cell.angle_beta   90.00
_cell.angle_gamma   90.00
#
_symmetry.space_group_name_H-M   'P 1'
#
loop_
_entity.id
_entity.type
_entity.pdbx_description
1 polymer ?
#
loop_
_entity_poly.entity_id
_entity_poly.type
_entity_poly.pdbx_seq_one_letter_code
_entity_poly.pdbx_strand_id
1 'polypeptide(L)'
;MAILSVEGTERKLDRLEAFSDAVLAIAITLPVVELHAPKPEEGDLAAAYLSLAPEYAAYALSVIFIGLYWAHSHFSGKLLEKTDHGYNLLSIGFLAAVSITPFPARPLIEHLSGDANSRTATLAYLGIAAAPATWWFLRWIYASARGLPDWRLSKAYVERLTI
;
A
#
# COMPACT_ATOMS: atom_id res chain seq x y z
N MET A 1 -21.40 -41.88 14.24
CA MET A 1 -21.27 -40.50 14.75
C MET A 1 -20.57 -39.70 13.67
N ALA A 2 -21.36 -39.02 12.83
CA ALA A 2 -20.89 -38.40 11.60
C ALA A 2 -20.01 -37.18 11.90
N ILE A 3 -18.81 -37.21 11.33
CA ILE A 3 -17.88 -36.09 11.27
C ILE A 3 -18.54 -35.07 10.34
N LEU A 4 -19.20 -34.06 10.91
CA LEU A 4 -19.54 -32.85 10.18
C LEU A 4 -18.23 -32.08 9.97
N SER A 5 -17.49 -32.50 8.94
CA SER A 5 -16.45 -31.70 8.32
C SER A 5 -17.08 -30.36 7.94
N VAL A 6 -16.70 -29.29 8.64
CA VAL A 6 -17.02 -27.92 8.25
C VAL A 6 -16.09 -27.54 7.09
N GLU A 7 -16.11 -28.31 6.00
CA GLU A 7 -15.41 -28.00 4.74
C GLU A 7 -16.12 -26.88 3.96
N GLY A 8 -17.30 -26.45 4.40
CA GLY A 8 -18.15 -25.48 3.70
C GLY A 8 -17.80 -23.99 3.91
N THR A 9 -16.74 -23.66 4.65
CA THR A 9 -16.44 -22.24 4.98
C THR A 9 -14.99 -21.82 4.77
N GLU A 10 -14.18 -22.63 4.09
CA GLU A 10 -12.88 -22.16 3.58
C GLU A 10 -13.12 -21.28 2.36
N ARG A 11 -13.28 -19.97 2.60
CA ARG A 11 -13.29 -18.98 1.52
C ARG A 11 -11.87 -18.90 0.96
N LYS A 12 -11.66 -19.46 -0.23
CA LYS A 12 -10.36 -19.48 -0.94
C LYS A 12 -9.62 -18.14 -0.80
N LEU A 13 -8.42 -18.20 -0.24
CA LEU A 13 -7.45 -17.09 -0.10
C LEU A 13 -7.31 -16.30 -1.42
N ASP A 14 -7.30 -17.02 -2.54
CA ASP A 14 -7.19 -16.50 -3.90
C ASP A 14 -8.12 -15.32 -4.19
N ARG A 15 -9.34 -15.29 -3.61
CA ARG A 15 -10.29 -14.20 -3.86
C ARG A 15 -9.89 -12.90 -3.17
N LEU A 16 -9.39 -12.98 -1.94
CA LEU A 16 -8.95 -11.80 -1.20
C LEU A 16 -7.65 -11.25 -1.78
N GLU A 17 -6.74 -12.15 -2.16
CA GLU A 17 -5.50 -11.79 -2.82
C GLU A 17 -5.78 -11.10 -4.16
N ALA A 18 -6.59 -11.71 -5.03
CA ALA A 18 -6.96 -11.11 -6.31
C ALA A 18 -7.67 -9.75 -6.15
N PHE A 19 -8.54 -9.60 -5.13
CA PHE A 19 -9.16 -8.31 -4.83
C PHE A 19 -8.13 -7.27 -4.38
N SER A 20 -7.20 -7.66 -3.50
CA SER A 20 -6.15 -6.77 -3.00
C SER A 20 -5.21 -6.34 -4.12
N ASP A 21 -4.80 -7.26 -4.99
CA ASP A 21 -3.98 -6.99 -6.17
C ASP A 21 -4.69 -6.03 -7.12
N ALA A 22 -5.98 -6.22 -7.38
CA ALA A 22 -6.76 -5.32 -8.24
C ALA A 22 -6.83 -3.89 -7.66
N VAL A 23 -7.08 -3.76 -6.36
CA VAL A 23 -7.15 -2.45 -5.69
C VAL A 23 -5.78 -1.76 -5.70
N LEU A 24 -4.70 -2.49 -5.41
CA LEU A 24 -3.34 -1.94 -5.42
C LEU A 24 -2.87 -1.56 -6.83
N ALA A 25 -3.27 -2.33 -7.86
CA ALA A 25 -3.00 -1.99 -9.26
C ALA A 25 -3.70 -0.70 -9.70
N ILE A 26 -4.91 -0.43 -9.21
CA ILE A 26 -5.58 0.86 -9.42
C ILE A 26 -4.85 1.95 -8.62
N ALA A 27 -4.58 1.72 -7.34
CA ALA A 27 -3.95 2.71 -6.47
C ALA A 27 -2.57 3.15 -6.96
N ILE A 28 -1.75 2.25 -7.51
CA ILE A 28 -0.41 2.58 -8.03
C ILE A 28 -0.45 3.40 -9.32
N THR A 29 -1.54 3.33 -10.08
CA THR A 29 -1.68 4.05 -11.37
C THR A 29 -2.34 5.41 -11.20
N LEU A 30 -3.25 5.58 -10.24
CA LEU A 30 -3.94 6.85 -9.99
C LEU A 30 -3.04 8.08 -9.79
N PRO A 31 -1.86 8.02 -9.14
CA PRO A 31 -1.00 9.20 -8.95
C PRO A 31 -0.64 9.91 -10.26
N VAL A 32 -0.70 9.23 -11.41
CA VAL A 32 -0.43 9.84 -12.72
C VAL A 32 -1.42 10.95 -13.06
N VAL A 33 -2.65 10.90 -12.54
CA VAL A 33 -3.70 11.89 -12.86
C VAL A 33 -3.43 13.25 -12.22
N GLU A 34 -2.57 13.29 -11.20
CA GLU A 34 -2.14 14.52 -10.52
C GLU A 34 -1.02 15.24 -11.27
N LEU A 35 -0.45 14.63 -12.31
CA LEU A 35 0.52 15.27 -13.21
C LEU A 35 -0.24 16.12 -14.24
N HIS A 36 -0.24 17.43 -14.04
CA HIS A 36 -0.97 18.33 -14.91
C HIS A 36 -0.07 18.85 -16.03
N ALA A 37 -0.55 18.77 -17.28
CA ALA A 37 0.19 19.34 -18.40
C ALA A 37 0.39 20.86 -18.18
N PRO A 38 1.62 21.38 -18.37
CA PRO A 38 1.90 22.78 -18.11
C PRO A 38 1.22 23.66 -19.16
N LYS A 39 0.79 24.87 -18.75
CA LYS A 39 0.26 25.89 -19.66
C LYS A 39 1.31 27.01 -19.79
N PRO A 40 2.18 26.99 -20.81
CA PRO A 40 3.24 27.99 -20.94
C PRO A 40 2.64 29.36 -21.25
N GLU A 41 2.98 30.38 -20.44
CA GLU A 41 2.51 31.75 -20.65
C GLU A 41 3.32 32.49 -21.75
N GLU A 42 4.60 32.16 -21.93
CA GLU A 42 5.53 32.86 -22.84
C GLU A 42 6.07 31.98 -23.99
N GLY A 43 5.49 30.79 -24.21
CA GLY A 43 5.86 29.89 -25.32
C GLY A 43 7.09 29.00 -25.07
N ASP A 44 7.78 29.11 -23.93
CA ASP A 44 8.80 28.14 -23.51
C ASP A 44 8.18 26.92 -22.84
N LEU A 45 7.70 25.99 -23.67
CA LEU A 45 7.13 24.73 -23.23
C LEU A 45 8.15 23.86 -22.47
N ALA A 46 9.44 23.94 -22.82
CA ALA A 46 10.48 23.12 -22.21
C ALA A 46 10.72 23.52 -20.75
N ALA A 47 10.89 24.82 -20.49
CA ALA A 47 11.00 25.33 -19.13
C ALA A 47 9.75 25.03 -18.30
N ALA A 48 8.56 25.09 -18.91
CA ALA A 48 7.31 24.79 -18.24
C ALA A 48 7.18 23.30 -17.85
N TYR A 49 7.77 22.36 -18.61
CA TYR A 49 7.85 20.96 -18.20
C TYR A 49 8.90 20.72 -17.10
N LEU A 50 10.00 21.47 -17.10
CA LEU A 50 11.03 21.36 -16.07
C LEU A 50 10.55 21.87 -14.71
N SER A 51 9.66 22.86 -14.67
CA SER A 51 9.08 23.37 -13.42
C SER A 51 8.17 22.37 -12.71
N LEU A 52 7.69 21.31 -13.40
CA LEU A 52 6.90 20.22 -12.82
C LEU A 52 7.73 19.18 -12.05
N ALA A 53 9.03 19.42 -11.85
CA ALA A 53 9.91 18.52 -11.09
C ALA A 53 9.31 18.07 -9.72
N PRO A 54 8.64 18.93 -8.93
CA PRO A 54 7.98 18.49 -7.69
C PRO A 54 6.84 17.49 -7.94
N GLU A 55 6.07 17.65 -9.01
CA GLU A 55 4.96 16.76 -9.37
C GLU A 55 5.49 15.37 -9.77
N TYR A 56 6.55 15.32 -10.59
CA TYR A 56 7.19 14.06 -10.95
C TYR A 56 7.78 13.33 -9.75
N ALA A 57 8.40 14.06 -8.82
CA ALA A 57 8.96 13.49 -7.61
C ALA A 57 7.87 12.94 -6.68
N ALA A 58 6.75 13.67 -6.52
CA ALA A 58 5.59 13.20 -5.75
C ALA A 58 4.94 11.95 -6.37
N TYR A 59 4.81 11.92 -7.70
CA TYR A 59 4.36 10.76 -8.45
C TYR A 59 5.28 9.54 -8.22
N ALA A 60 6.58 9.72 -8.42
CA ALA A 60 7.56 8.64 -8.26
C ALA A 60 7.58 8.09 -6.83
N LEU A 61 7.56 8.99 -5.83
CA LEU A 61 7.48 8.61 -4.41
C LEU A 61 6.23 7.77 -4.14
N SER A 62 5.07 8.19 -4.67
CA SER A 62 3.80 7.48 -4.50
C SER A 62 3.84 6.09 -5.13
N VAL A 63 4.32 5.96 -6.36
CA VAL A 63 4.45 4.68 -7.08
C VAL A 63 5.37 3.72 -6.33
N ILE A 64 6.54 4.20 -5.89
CA ILE A 64 7.51 3.40 -5.12
C ILE A 64 6.87 2.94 -3.81
N PHE A 65 6.24 3.84 -3.07
CA PHE A 65 5.67 3.52 -1.76
C PHE A 65 4.54 2.49 -1.85
N ILE A 66 3.61 2.66 -2.80
CA ILE A 66 2.54 1.68 -3.05
C ILE A 66 3.11 0.36 -3.55
N GLY A 67 4.09 0.39 -4.45
CA GLY A 67 4.75 -0.80 -4.99
C GLY A 67 5.45 -1.64 -3.92
N LEU A 68 6.10 -0.99 -2.94
CA LEU A 68 6.70 -1.66 -1.79
C LEU A 68 5.63 -2.36 -0.92
N TYR A 69 4.50 -1.71 -0.67
CA TYR A 69 3.38 -2.33 0.06
C TYR A 69 2.75 -3.47 -0.71
N TRP A 70 2.61 -3.35 -2.03
CA TRP A 70 2.11 -4.43 -2.88
C TRP A 70 3.03 -5.64 -2.82
N ALA A 71 4.34 -5.44 -3.04
CA ALA A 71 5.32 -6.51 -2.95
C ALA A 71 5.23 -7.20 -1.59
N HIS A 72 5.23 -6.42 -0.51
CA HIS A 72 5.12 -6.95 0.85
C HIS A 72 3.80 -7.71 1.07
N SER A 73 2.66 -7.21 0.59
CA SER A 73 1.36 -7.87 0.74
C SER A 73 1.24 -9.15 -0.08
N HIS A 74 1.75 -9.16 -1.32
CA HIS A 74 1.76 -10.33 -2.21
C HIS A 74 2.58 -11.47 -1.61
N PHE A 75 3.68 -11.12 -0.94
CA PHE A 75 4.51 -12.03 -0.18
C PHE A 75 3.85 -12.52 1.10
N SER A 76 3.20 -11.62 1.84
CA SER A 76 2.50 -11.94 3.11
C SER A 76 1.30 -12.88 2.92
N GLY A 77 0.57 -12.74 1.80
CA GLY A 77 -0.61 -13.56 1.51
C GLY A 77 -0.33 -15.06 1.50
N LYS A 78 0.85 -15.43 0.97
CA LYS A 78 1.32 -16.82 0.90
C LYS A 78 1.56 -17.49 2.26
N LEU A 79 1.61 -16.74 3.36
CA LEU A 79 1.78 -17.28 4.71
C LEU A 79 0.45 -17.67 5.36
N LEU A 80 -0.70 -17.28 4.80
CA LEU A 80 -2.01 -17.54 5.39
C LEU A 80 -2.56 -18.88 4.88
N GLU A 81 -3.07 -19.71 5.80
CA GLU A 81 -3.75 -20.98 5.46
C GLU A 81 -5.23 -20.75 5.19
N LYS A 82 -5.84 -19.77 5.87
CA LYS A 82 -7.27 -19.44 5.77
C LYS A 82 -7.53 -17.98 6.11
N THR A 83 -8.66 -17.46 5.63
CA THR A 83 -9.15 -16.10 5.97
C THR A 83 -10.51 -16.16 6.62
N ASP A 84 -10.81 -15.17 7.48
CA ASP A 84 -12.13 -14.98 8.06
C ASP A 84 -12.66 -13.57 7.76
N HIS A 85 -13.89 -13.30 8.21
CA HIS A 85 -14.53 -12.00 7.95
C HIS A 85 -13.76 -10.83 8.58
N GLY A 86 -13.19 -11.00 9.76
CA GLY A 86 -12.44 -9.95 10.46
C GLY A 86 -11.17 -9.59 9.72
N TYR A 87 -10.40 -10.59 9.28
CA TYR A 87 -9.20 -10.40 8.47
C TYR A 87 -9.51 -9.66 7.16
N ASN A 88 -10.64 -9.96 6.51
CA ASN A 88 -11.06 -9.27 5.29
C ASN A 88 -11.36 -7.79 5.54
N LEU A 89 -12.03 -7.44 6.64
CA LEU A 89 -12.28 -6.04 7.00
C LEU A 89 -10.99 -5.28 7.29
N LEU A 90 -10.07 -5.88 8.03
CA LEU A 90 -8.75 -5.29 8.28
C LEU A 90 -7.95 -5.12 6.98
N SER A 91 -8.13 -6.04 6.01
CA SER A 91 -7.50 -5.93 4.68
C SER A 91 -8.06 -4.77 3.88
N ILE A 92 -9.36 -4.50 3.94
CA ILE A 92 -9.96 -3.29 3.36
C ILE A 92 -9.38 -2.03 4.02
N GLY A 93 -9.24 -2.02 5.35
CA GLY A 93 -8.61 -0.90 6.08
C GLY A 93 -7.17 -0.63 5.64
N PHE A 94 -6.38 -1.69 5.47
CA PHE A 94 -5.03 -1.58 4.91
C PHE A 94 -5.02 -1.01 3.49
N LEU A 95 -5.86 -1.54 2.59
CA LEU A 95 -5.91 -1.09 1.20
C LEU A 95 -6.30 0.39 1.11
N ALA A 96 -7.28 0.81 1.91
CA ALA A 96 -7.66 2.22 2.02
C ALA A 96 -6.48 3.07 2.51
N ALA A 97 -5.77 2.63 3.55
CA ALA A 97 -4.60 3.33 4.06
C ALA A 97 -3.47 3.45 3.03
N VAL A 98 -3.22 2.42 2.22
CA VAL A 98 -2.23 2.49 1.12
C VAL A 98 -2.69 3.48 0.05
N SER A 99 -3.97 3.44 -0.33
CA SER A 99 -4.51 4.28 -1.42
C SER A 99 -4.45 5.79 -1.15
N ILE A 100 -4.44 6.21 0.11
CA ILE A 100 -4.38 7.64 0.48
C ILE A 100 -2.95 8.17 0.59
N THR A 101 -1.92 7.31 0.55
CA THR A 101 -0.50 7.72 0.64
C THR A 101 -0.03 8.72 -0.42
N PRO A 102 -0.59 8.77 -1.66
CA PRO A 102 -0.20 9.78 -2.63
C PRO A 102 -0.64 11.21 -2.25
N PHE A 103 -1.75 11.36 -1.54
CA PHE A 103 -2.36 12.66 -1.22
C PHE A 103 -1.38 13.67 -0.59
N PRO A 104 -0.63 13.33 0.48
CA PRO A 104 0.33 14.26 1.08
C PRO A 104 1.69 14.32 0.38
N ALA A 105 1.95 13.54 -0.68
CA ALA A 105 3.28 13.42 -1.28
C ALA A 105 3.75 14.74 -1.91
N ARG A 106 2.87 15.43 -2.65
CA ARG A 106 3.23 16.70 -3.30
C ARG A 106 3.53 17.82 -2.29
N PRO A 107 2.67 18.11 -1.29
CA PRO A 107 3.00 19.08 -0.25
C PRO A 107 4.30 18.76 0.48
N LEU A 108 4.62 17.48 0.73
CA LEU A 108 5.92 17.10 1.30
C LEU A 108 7.06 17.59 0.39
N ILE A 109 7.05 17.19 -0.89
CA ILE A 109 8.13 17.51 -1.83
C ILE A 109 8.32 19.03 -1.99
N GLU A 110 7.23 19.78 -2.16
CA GLU A 110 7.28 21.23 -2.36
C GLU A 110 7.90 21.97 -1.17
N HIS A 111 7.72 21.46 0.05
CA HIS A 111 8.19 22.11 1.28
C HIS A 111 9.44 21.42 1.88
N LEU A 112 10.13 20.56 1.11
CA LEU A 112 11.37 19.88 1.54
C LEU A 112 12.52 20.86 1.82
N SER A 113 12.54 22.02 1.16
CA SER A 113 13.61 23.02 1.28
C SER A 113 13.60 23.81 2.59
N GLY A 114 12.61 23.60 3.47
CA GLY A 114 12.63 24.14 4.84
C GLY A 114 11.97 25.50 5.03
N ASP A 115 10.76 25.68 4.51
CA ASP A 115 9.92 26.86 4.76
C ASP A 115 9.05 26.74 6.04
N ALA A 116 8.19 27.74 6.27
CA ALA A 116 7.29 27.79 7.42
C ALA A 116 6.27 26.63 7.50
N ASN A 117 5.93 26.00 6.37
CA ASN A 117 4.96 24.91 6.29
C ASN A 117 5.61 23.52 6.24
N SER A 118 6.94 23.43 6.07
CA SER A 118 7.71 22.19 6.00
C SER A 118 7.41 21.22 7.13
N ARG A 119 7.27 21.72 8.37
CA ARG A 119 6.91 20.89 9.54
C ARG A 119 5.53 20.26 9.38
N THR A 120 4.55 21.03 8.95
CA THR A 120 3.17 20.56 8.78
C THR A 120 3.07 19.54 7.66
N ALA A 121 3.71 19.81 6.51
CA ALA A 121 3.74 18.89 5.37
C ALA A 121 4.42 17.56 5.75
N THR A 122 5.54 17.62 6.47
CA THR A 122 6.26 16.44 6.95
C THR A 122 5.42 15.62 7.92
N LEU A 123 4.79 16.26 8.92
CA LEU A 123 3.97 15.55 9.90
C LEU A 123 2.72 14.93 9.26
N ALA A 124 2.08 15.62 8.31
CA ALA A 124 0.94 15.10 7.57
C ALA A 124 1.33 13.86 6.75
N TYR A 125 2.45 13.92 6.02
CA TYR A 125 2.96 12.79 5.27
C TYR A 125 3.30 11.61 6.18
N LEU A 126 4.06 11.83 7.26
CA LEU A 126 4.44 10.76 8.20
C LEU A 126 3.21 10.12 8.86
N GLY A 127 2.21 10.92 9.26
CA GLY A 127 0.98 10.41 9.86
C GLY A 127 0.21 9.49 8.91
N ILE A 128 0.07 9.89 7.64
CA ILE A 128 -0.59 9.08 6.62
C ILE A 128 0.25 7.86 6.25
N ALA A 129 1.57 8.02 6.08
CA ALA A 129 2.49 6.94 5.70
C ALA A 129 2.63 5.86 6.79
N ALA A 130 2.36 6.19 8.06
CA ALA A 130 2.33 5.24 9.16
C ALA A 130 1.05 4.39 9.20
N ALA A 131 -0.04 4.84 8.58
CA ALA A 131 -1.32 4.14 8.62
C ALA A 131 -1.26 2.74 7.96
N PRO A 132 -0.71 2.56 6.74
CA PRO A 132 -0.57 1.23 6.14
C PRO A 132 0.23 0.25 7.01
N ALA A 133 1.34 0.69 7.60
CA ALA A 133 2.15 -0.12 8.50
C ALA A 133 1.36 -0.55 9.75
N THR A 134 0.59 0.39 10.33
CA THR A 134 -0.29 0.11 11.47
C THR A 134 -1.35 -0.93 11.12
N TRP A 135 -2.04 -0.77 9.98
CA TRP A 135 -3.03 -1.74 9.52
C TRP A 135 -2.43 -3.11 9.20
N TRP A 136 -1.24 -3.13 8.61
CA TRP A 136 -0.51 -4.38 8.39
C TRP A 136 -0.21 -5.09 9.72
N PHE A 137 0.28 -4.36 10.72
CA PHE A 137 0.58 -4.91 12.03
C PHE A 137 -0.67 -5.42 12.76
N LEU A 138 -1.78 -4.67 12.71
CA LEU A 138 -3.07 -5.11 13.27
C LEU A 138 -3.58 -6.39 12.61
N ARG A 139 -3.49 -6.50 11.28
CA ARG A 139 -3.80 -7.74 10.55
C ARG A 139 -2.95 -8.91 11.00
N TRP A 140 -1.66 -8.68 11.18
CA TRP A 140 -0.72 -9.72 11.61
C TRP A 140 -1.03 -10.23 13.02
N ILE A 141 -1.26 -9.32 13.98
CA ILE A 141 -1.67 -9.69 15.34
C ILE A 141 -2.99 -10.47 15.30
N TYR A 142 -3.98 -9.96 14.56
CA TYR A 142 -5.28 -10.61 14.45
C TYR A 142 -5.15 -12.04 13.88
N ALA A 143 -4.43 -12.18 12.77
CA ALA A 143 -4.20 -13.48 12.13
C ALA A 143 -3.49 -14.45 13.07
N SER A 144 -2.44 -14.00 13.77
CA SER A 144 -1.68 -14.81 14.71
C SER A 144 -2.54 -15.27 15.90
N ALA A 145 -3.33 -14.37 16.48
CA ALA A 145 -4.23 -14.68 17.60
C ALA A 145 -5.35 -15.66 17.20
N ARG A 146 -5.72 -15.70 15.91
CA ARG A 146 -6.73 -16.59 15.34
C ARG A 146 -6.17 -17.89 14.76
N GLY A 147 -4.84 -18.07 14.75
CA GLY A 147 -4.20 -19.23 14.14
C GLY A 147 -4.49 -19.37 12.64
N LEU A 148 -4.50 -18.24 11.92
CA LEU A 148 -4.66 -18.21 10.46
C LEU A 148 -3.36 -18.50 9.67
N PRO A 149 -2.14 -18.14 10.14
CA PRO A 149 -0.90 -18.42 9.42
C PRO A 149 -0.53 -19.91 9.39
N ASP A 150 -0.06 -20.40 8.23
CA ASP A 150 0.61 -21.70 8.13
C ASP A 150 2.07 -21.56 8.56
N TRP A 151 2.35 -21.92 9.81
CA TRP A 151 3.69 -21.84 10.39
C TRP A 151 4.70 -22.77 9.72
N ARG A 152 4.26 -23.79 8.96
CA ARG A 152 5.15 -24.71 8.23
C ARG A 152 5.85 -24.01 7.07
N LEU A 153 5.17 -23.05 6.43
CA LEU A 153 5.75 -22.25 5.34
C LEU A 153 6.82 -21.27 5.85
N SER A 154 6.76 -20.81 7.11
CA SER A 154 7.68 -19.78 7.62
C SER A 154 9.17 -20.11 7.48
N LYS A 155 9.59 -21.36 7.74
CA LYS A 155 11.01 -21.75 7.62
C LYS A 155 11.48 -21.80 6.17
N ALA A 156 10.72 -22.47 5.30
CA ALA A 156 11.03 -22.54 3.86
C ALA A 156 10.92 -21.17 3.17
N TYR A 157 10.09 -20.28 3.72
CA TYR A 157 9.88 -18.92 3.24
C TYR A 157 11.05 -18.00 3.57
N VAL A 158 11.60 -18.09 4.80
CA VAL A 158 12.82 -17.34 5.19
C VAL A 158 14.00 -17.74 4.32
N GLU A 159 14.15 -19.03 4.00
CA GLU A 159 15.23 -19.52 3.11
C GLU A 159 15.15 -18.93 1.69
N ARG A 160 13.95 -18.63 1.17
CA ARG A 160 13.76 -18.03 -0.16
C ARG A 160 13.95 -16.51 -0.21
N LEU A 161 13.88 -15.82 0.92
CA LEU A 161 14.08 -14.37 1.01
C LEU A 161 15.56 -13.98 1.11
N THR A 162 16.42 -14.92 1.48
CA THR A 162 17.87 -14.72 1.71
C THR A 162 18.76 -15.20 0.56
N ILE A 163 18.19 -15.62 -0.57
CA ILE A 163 18.92 -16.07 -1.77
C ILE A 163 18.63 -15.13 -2.94
#